data_AF-A0A936AS29-F1
#
_entry.id   AF-A0A936AS29-F1
#
_cell.length_a   1.000
_cell.length_b   1.000
_cell.length_c   1.000
_cell.angle_alpha   90.00
_cell.angle_beta   90.00
_cell.angle_gamma   90.00
#
_symmetry.space_group_name_H-M   'P 1'
#
loop_
_entity.id
_entity.type
_entity.pdbx_description
1 polymer ?
#
loop_
_entity_poly.entity_id
_entity_poly.type
_entity_poly.pdbx_seq_one_letter_code
_entity_poly.pdbx_strand_id
1 'polypeptide(L)'
;MGTDHNEFIVEPDALDILPKLVRHYGEPYADSSAIPTFYVSQMTRKHVTVALNGDGGDESFAGYERYLGNYIAETINRFPGGRLAAVLMGKLIPDSINPRSRLRQARRFLSVASQPMATRYPRWLTFFTEEQKNSLYTHEFKAHLNGSEDDWLSGLFHSLPDLDPVDAAMAVDVQSYLPFDLLVKVDITSMANSLEARSPFLDHEVMEMAARLPLDIKMRGREAKYLLKTAFSDLLPAENVNRRKMGFGVPVGDWFRGPLKELLMDTLGNSRRDISTNRYR
;
A
#
# COMPACT_ATOMS: atom_id res chain seq x y z
N MET A 1 10.49 20.33 18.18
CA MET A 1 10.87 20.57 16.78
C MET A 1 10.89 22.07 16.40
N GLY A 2 10.09 22.95 17.03
CA GLY A 2 10.27 24.41 16.86
C GLY A 2 9.99 24.95 15.45
N THR A 3 9.20 24.23 14.66
CA THR A 3 8.84 24.59 13.28
C THR A 3 7.74 25.64 13.24
N ASP A 4 7.69 26.44 12.17
CA ASP A 4 6.50 27.20 11.81
C ASP A 4 5.42 26.22 11.29
N HIS A 5 4.52 25.81 12.19
CA HIS A 5 3.56 24.75 11.94
C HIS A 5 2.23 25.30 11.41
N ASN A 6 1.82 24.81 10.24
CA ASN A 6 0.56 25.18 9.61
C ASN A 6 -0.35 23.94 9.55
N GLU A 7 -1.56 24.05 10.09
CA GLU A 7 -2.58 23.01 10.05
C GLU A 7 -3.68 23.39 9.06
N PHE A 8 -4.07 22.44 8.21
CA PHE A 8 -5.14 22.64 7.24
C PHE A 8 -6.23 21.60 7.47
N ILE A 9 -7.44 22.07 7.78
CA ILE A 9 -8.63 21.22 7.75
C ILE A 9 -9.15 21.25 6.32
N VAL A 10 -9.22 20.07 5.70
CA VAL A 10 -9.69 19.91 4.33
C VAL A 10 -11.02 19.17 4.37
N GLU A 11 -12.03 19.77 3.76
CA GLU A 11 -13.31 19.12 3.45
C GLU A 11 -13.29 18.73 1.97
N PRO A 12 -12.87 17.48 1.65
CA PRO A 12 -12.74 17.09 0.25
C PRO A 12 -14.12 16.95 -0.38
N ASP A 13 -14.37 17.70 -1.45
CA ASP A 13 -15.42 17.35 -2.40
C ASP A 13 -14.89 16.26 -3.32
N ALA A 14 -15.27 15.01 -3.01
CA ALA A 14 -14.86 13.85 -3.77
C ALA A 14 -15.33 13.91 -5.24
N LEU A 15 -16.46 14.56 -5.54
CA LEU A 15 -16.96 14.68 -6.92
C LEU A 15 -16.09 15.61 -7.77
N ASP A 16 -15.52 16.64 -7.15
CA ASP A 16 -14.67 17.61 -7.85
C ASP A 16 -13.22 17.15 -8.02
N ILE A 17 -12.68 16.41 -7.04
CA ILE A 17 -11.27 16.02 -7.06
C ILE A 17 -11.01 14.80 -7.95
N LEU A 18 -11.94 13.84 -8.01
CA LEU A 18 -11.74 12.61 -8.76
C LEU A 18 -11.47 12.85 -10.26
N PRO A 19 -12.25 13.68 -10.99
CA PRO A 19 -11.98 13.97 -12.40
C PRO A 19 -10.62 14.66 -12.63
N LYS A 20 -10.19 15.51 -11.68
CA LYS A 20 -8.88 16.17 -11.75
C LYS A 20 -7.76 15.16 -11.60
N LEU A 21 -7.85 14.28 -10.60
CA LEU A 21 -6.86 13.22 -10.40
C LEU A 21 -6.78 12.29 -11.60
N VAL A 22 -7.92 11.81 -12.12
CA VAL A 22 -7.95 10.95 -13.32
C VAL A 22 -7.25 11.64 -14.50
N ARG A 23 -7.48 12.95 -14.70
CA ARG A 23 -6.79 13.71 -15.75
C ARG A 23 -5.27 13.78 -15.53
N HIS A 24 -4.82 13.99 -14.30
CA HIS A 24 -3.40 14.10 -13.99
C HIS A 24 -2.66 12.76 -14.07
N TYR A 25 -3.30 11.66 -13.64
CA TYR A 25 -2.71 10.32 -13.76
C TYR A 25 -2.72 9.82 -15.20
N GLY A 26 -3.70 10.20 -16.01
CA GLY A 26 -3.81 9.77 -17.41
C GLY A 26 -4.24 8.30 -17.57
N GLU A 27 -4.37 7.56 -16.47
CA GLU A 27 -4.78 6.17 -16.41
C GLU A 27 -5.56 5.87 -15.12
N PRO A 28 -6.25 4.72 -15.03
CA PRO A 28 -6.88 4.30 -13.78
C PRO A 28 -5.84 4.09 -12.68
N TYR A 29 -5.84 4.97 -11.68
CA TYR A 29 -4.95 4.89 -10.53
C TYR A 29 -5.75 4.72 -9.23
N ALA A 30 -5.49 3.63 -8.51
CA ALA A 30 -6.38 3.12 -7.45
C ALA A 30 -5.82 3.27 -6.02
N ASP A 31 -4.97 4.26 -5.76
CA ASP A 31 -4.54 4.62 -4.41
C ASP A 31 -5.33 5.83 -3.89
N SER A 32 -6.24 5.57 -2.94
CA SER A 32 -7.06 6.60 -2.30
C SER A 32 -6.27 7.70 -1.58
N SER A 33 -5.01 7.44 -1.22
CA SER A 33 -4.14 8.44 -0.59
C SER A 33 -3.68 9.54 -1.56
N ALA A 34 -3.92 9.37 -2.87
CA ALA A 34 -3.75 10.45 -3.85
C ALA A 34 -4.60 11.69 -3.53
N ILE A 35 -5.80 11.51 -2.98
CA ILE A 35 -6.71 12.60 -2.63
C ILE A 35 -6.10 13.52 -1.55
N PRO A 36 -5.75 13.02 -0.35
CA PRO A 36 -5.16 13.87 0.67
C PRO A 36 -3.75 14.36 0.27
N THR A 37 -3.00 13.60 -0.54
CA THR A 37 -1.68 14.05 -1.05
C THR A 37 -1.81 15.25 -2.00
N PHE A 38 -2.84 15.26 -2.84
CA PHE A 38 -3.15 16.42 -3.68
C PHE A 38 -3.50 17.65 -2.83
N TYR A 39 -4.38 17.52 -1.84
CA TYR A 39 -4.77 18.65 -1.00
C TYR A 39 -3.63 19.20 -0.15
N VAL A 40 -2.84 18.33 0.49
CA VAL A 40 -1.68 18.79 1.27
C VAL A 40 -0.66 19.45 0.37
N SER A 41 -0.45 18.97 -0.86
CA SER A 41 0.43 19.61 -1.84
C SER A 41 -0.09 20.98 -2.26
N GLN A 42 -1.39 21.10 -2.55
CA GLN A 42 -2.05 22.35 -2.89
C GLN A 42 -1.91 23.40 -1.79
N MET A 43 -2.10 22.99 -0.52
CA MET A 43 -1.95 23.90 0.62
C MET A 43 -0.49 24.28 0.85
N THR A 44 0.41 23.28 0.86
CA THR A 44 1.85 23.48 1.06
C THR A 44 2.44 24.41 0.01
N ARG A 45 1.99 24.31 -1.25
CA ARG A 45 2.47 25.18 -2.33
C ARG A 45 2.29 26.66 -2.07
N LYS A 46 1.28 27.05 -1.29
CA LYS A 46 1.02 28.45 -0.93
C LYS A 46 2.15 29.06 -0.10
N HIS A 47 2.98 28.23 0.54
CA HIS A 47 4.03 28.64 1.45
C HIS A 47 5.44 28.36 0.90
N VAL A 48 5.63 27.22 0.23
CA VAL A 48 6.94 26.78 -0.27
C VAL A 48 6.84 26.18 -1.68
N THR A 49 7.97 26.10 -2.37
CA THR A 49 8.07 25.42 -3.68
C THR A 49 8.65 24.02 -3.58
N VAL A 50 9.34 23.70 -2.47
CA VAL A 50 9.98 22.40 -2.22
C VAL A 50 9.57 21.89 -0.85
N ALA A 51 9.20 20.61 -0.77
CA ALA A 51 8.85 19.92 0.48
C ALA A 51 9.61 18.60 0.62
N LEU A 52 10.02 18.26 1.85
CA LEU A 52 10.60 16.96 2.17
C LEU A 52 9.50 16.01 2.66
N ASN A 53 9.53 14.76 2.19
CA ASN A 53 8.63 13.70 2.64
C ASN A 53 9.42 12.48 3.18
N GLY A 54 8.68 11.46 3.63
CA GLY A 54 9.24 10.26 4.25
C GLY A 54 9.21 9.00 3.39
N ASP A 55 8.94 9.09 2.09
CA ASP A 55 8.88 7.93 1.20
C ASP A 55 10.24 7.22 1.12
N GLY A 56 10.23 5.90 0.97
CA GLY A 56 11.43 5.05 1.06
C GLY A 56 11.78 4.64 2.49
N GLY A 57 11.26 5.34 3.50
CA GLY A 57 11.55 5.04 4.91
C GLY A 57 10.89 3.74 5.40
N ASP A 58 9.77 3.30 4.81
CA ASP A 58 9.16 2.02 5.14
C ASP A 58 9.83 0.86 4.37
N GLU A 59 10.09 1.07 3.08
CA GLU A 59 10.68 0.09 2.16
C GLU A 59 12.12 -0.25 2.51
N SER A 60 12.89 0.74 2.98
CA SER A 60 14.31 0.56 3.30
C SER A 60 14.55 0.09 4.73
N PHE A 61 13.62 0.35 5.67
CA PHE A 61 13.81 0.08 7.11
C PHE A 61 12.70 -0.79 7.72
N ALA A 62 12.12 -1.70 6.93
CA ALA A 62 11.15 -2.69 7.38
C ALA A 62 9.95 -2.09 8.14
N GLY A 63 9.28 -1.12 7.53
CA GLY A 63 8.24 -0.33 8.18
C GLY A 63 6.80 -0.84 8.04
N TYR A 64 6.52 -1.72 7.08
CA TYR A 64 5.16 -2.23 6.88
C TYR A 64 4.81 -3.43 7.77
N GLU A 65 3.57 -3.47 8.25
CA GLU A 65 3.05 -4.61 9.02
C GLU A 65 3.09 -5.93 8.24
N ARG A 66 3.02 -5.88 6.90
CA ARG A 66 3.13 -7.06 6.04
C ARG A 66 4.52 -7.71 6.08
N TYR A 67 5.58 -6.96 6.40
CA TYR A 67 6.91 -7.54 6.64
C TYR A 67 6.93 -8.37 7.91
N LEU A 68 6.36 -7.83 9.00
CA LEU A 68 6.18 -8.58 10.24
C LEU A 68 5.26 -9.79 10.04
N GLY A 69 4.19 -9.65 9.26
CA GLY A 69 3.34 -10.76 8.86
C GLY A 69 4.13 -11.84 8.13
N ASN A 70 5.01 -11.47 7.20
CA ASN A 70 5.86 -12.40 6.47
C ASN A 70 6.81 -13.15 7.41
N TYR A 71 7.48 -12.43 8.31
CA TYR A 71 8.35 -13.01 9.34
C TYR A 71 7.61 -14.03 10.23
N ILE A 72 6.40 -13.69 10.69
CA ILE A 72 5.56 -14.57 11.51
C ILE A 72 5.16 -15.82 10.71
N ALA A 73 4.71 -15.65 9.45
CA ALA A 73 4.29 -16.76 8.61
C ALA A 73 5.45 -17.75 8.34
N GLU A 74 6.65 -17.23 8.06
CA GLU A 74 7.85 -18.06 7.90
C GLU A 74 8.24 -18.78 9.19
N THR A 75 8.15 -18.10 10.32
CA THR A 75 8.37 -18.72 11.63
C THR A 75 7.40 -19.87 11.86
N ILE A 76 6.10 -19.68 11.61
CA ILE A 76 5.07 -20.73 11.71
C ILE A 76 5.38 -21.90 10.77
N ASN A 77 5.79 -21.62 9.53
CA ASN A 77 6.01 -22.66 8.51
C ASN A 77 7.24 -23.53 8.79
N ARG A 78 8.21 -23.03 9.56
CA ARG A 78 9.39 -23.80 9.99
C ARG A 78 9.07 -24.81 11.10
N PHE A 79 8.04 -24.59 11.90
CA PHE A 79 7.67 -25.52 12.97
C PHE A 79 6.95 -26.76 12.42
N PRO A 80 7.29 -27.98 12.87
CA PRO A 80 6.57 -29.21 12.50
C PRO A 80 5.08 -29.09 12.82
N GLY A 81 4.22 -29.27 11.81
CA GLY A 81 2.77 -29.12 11.95
C GLY A 81 2.25 -27.67 11.94
N GLY A 82 3.12 -26.66 11.92
CA GLY A 82 2.72 -25.25 11.94
C GLY A 82 1.87 -24.83 10.74
N ARG A 83 2.20 -25.35 9.54
CA ARG A 83 1.39 -25.17 8.33
C ARG A 83 -0.03 -25.71 8.50
N LEU A 84 -0.17 -26.93 9.02
CA LEU A 84 -1.47 -27.55 9.26
C LEU A 84 -2.27 -26.76 10.30
N ALA A 85 -1.63 -26.35 11.40
CA ALA A 85 -2.25 -25.52 12.43
C ALA A 85 -2.75 -24.18 11.87
N ALA A 86 -1.96 -23.51 11.04
CA ALA A 86 -2.36 -22.25 10.40
C ALA A 86 -3.60 -22.42 9.51
N VAL A 87 -3.65 -23.47 8.70
CA VAL A 87 -4.80 -23.79 7.85
C VAL A 87 -6.04 -24.09 8.69
N LEU A 88 -5.91 -24.92 9.73
CA LEU A 88 -7.03 -25.26 10.61
C LEU A 88 -7.58 -24.04 11.33
N MET A 89 -6.70 -23.20 11.91
CA MET A 89 -7.10 -21.96 12.58
C MET A 89 -7.77 -20.99 11.60
N GLY A 90 -7.25 -20.84 10.37
CA GLY A 90 -7.85 -19.98 9.35
C GLY A 90 -9.28 -20.37 8.99
N LYS A 91 -9.60 -21.68 8.97
CA LYS A 91 -10.97 -22.18 8.73
C LYS A 91 -11.92 -21.93 9.90
N LEU A 92 -11.40 -21.98 11.13
CA LEU A 92 -12.19 -21.83 12.36
C LEU A 92 -12.54 -20.37 12.68
N ILE A 93 -11.76 -19.39 12.21
CA ILE A 93 -12.06 -17.97 12.46
C ILE A 93 -13.28 -17.57 11.63
N PRO A 94 -14.40 -17.13 12.24
CA PRO A 94 -15.58 -16.72 11.49
C PRO A 94 -15.27 -15.50 10.62
N ASP A 95 -15.93 -15.42 9.46
CA ASP A 95 -15.82 -14.21 8.63
C ASP A 95 -16.49 -13.02 9.34
N SER A 96 -15.95 -11.83 9.14
CA SER A 96 -16.45 -10.63 9.79
C SER A 96 -16.71 -9.56 8.74
N ILE A 97 -17.94 -9.07 8.70
CA ILE A 97 -18.38 -8.00 7.79
C ILE A 97 -17.72 -6.66 8.17
N ASN A 98 -17.24 -6.50 9.41
CA ASN A 98 -16.58 -5.28 9.85
C ASN A 98 -15.14 -5.19 9.29
N PRO A 99 -14.84 -4.22 8.40
CA PRO A 99 -13.52 -4.09 7.79
C PRO A 99 -12.40 -3.77 8.80
N ARG A 100 -12.74 -3.20 9.97
CA ARG A 100 -11.80 -2.91 11.07
C ARG A 100 -11.61 -4.08 12.04
N SER A 101 -12.24 -5.23 11.79
CA SER A 101 -12.17 -6.40 12.66
C SER A 101 -10.78 -7.04 12.64
N ARG A 102 -10.16 -7.18 13.82
CA ARG A 102 -8.93 -7.96 13.99
C ARG A 102 -9.13 -9.44 13.62
N LEU A 103 -10.34 -9.97 13.76
CA LEU A 103 -10.67 -11.34 13.33
C LEU A 103 -10.59 -11.48 11.81
N ARG A 104 -11.10 -10.50 11.06
CA ARG A 104 -10.99 -10.48 9.60
C ARG A 104 -9.54 -10.42 9.15
N GLN A 105 -8.73 -9.57 9.80
CA GLN A 105 -7.30 -9.47 9.51
C GLN A 105 -6.56 -10.78 9.82
N ALA A 106 -6.84 -11.39 10.96
CA ALA A 106 -6.26 -12.68 11.34
C ALA A 106 -6.68 -13.81 10.38
N ARG A 107 -7.95 -13.87 9.96
CA ARG A 107 -8.43 -14.83 8.96
C ARG A 107 -7.71 -14.64 7.62
N ARG A 108 -7.62 -13.39 7.12
CA ARG A 108 -6.92 -13.05 5.87
C ARG A 108 -5.43 -13.39 5.93
N PHE A 109 -4.80 -13.20 7.08
CA PHE A 109 -3.42 -13.61 7.31
C PHE A 109 -3.28 -15.14 7.25
N LEU A 110 -4.05 -15.86 8.09
CA LEU A 110 -3.95 -17.31 8.24
C LEU A 110 -4.37 -18.08 7.00
N SER A 111 -5.31 -17.55 6.19
CA SER A 111 -5.77 -18.20 4.96
C SER A 111 -4.68 -18.43 3.92
N VAL A 112 -3.60 -17.63 3.98
CA VAL A 112 -2.47 -17.74 3.05
C VAL A 112 -1.12 -17.92 3.75
N ALA A 113 -1.07 -17.91 5.09
CA ALA A 113 0.18 -18.00 5.86
C ALA A 113 1.02 -19.25 5.51
N SER A 114 0.38 -20.38 5.22
CA SER A 114 1.04 -21.64 4.88
C SER A 114 1.59 -21.71 3.45
N GLN A 115 1.19 -20.78 2.57
CA GLN A 115 1.60 -20.75 1.17
C GLN A 115 3.06 -20.28 1.01
N PRO A 116 3.74 -20.63 -0.10
CA PRO A 116 5.04 -20.05 -0.44
C PRO A 116 4.99 -18.52 -0.46
N MET A 117 6.10 -17.87 -0.12
CA MET A 117 6.17 -16.40 -0.03
C MET A 117 5.73 -15.71 -1.33
N ALA A 118 6.18 -16.23 -2.48
CA ALA A 118 5.82 -15.73 -3.81
C ALA A 118 4.31 -15.67 -4.03
N THR A 119 3.55 -16.62 -3.49
CA THR A 119 2.08 -16.59 -3.56
C THR A 119 1.46 -15.80 -2.41
N ARG A 120 1.97 -15.95 -1.19
CA ARG A 120 1.40 -15.37 0.03
C ARG A 120 1.45 -13.84 0.03
N TYR A 121 2.58 -13.26 -0.34
CA TYR A 121 2.80 -11.83 -0.21
C TYR A 121 1.93 -10.99 -1.18
N PRO A 122 1.82 -11.33 -2.48
CA PRO A 122 0.88 -10.66 -3.38
C PRO A 122 -0.58 -10.75 -2.93
N ARG A 123 -0.99 -11.84 -2.25
CA ARG A 123 -2.35 -11.94 -1.66
C ARG A 123 -2.61 -10.94 -0.53
N TRP A 124 -1.57 -10.45 0.15
CA TRP A 124 -1.70 -9.38 1.14
C TRP A 124 -1.71 -7.98 0.52
N LEU A 125 -1.10 -7.82 -0.65
CA LEU A 125 -1.12 -6.57 -1.41
C LEU A 125 -2.43 -6.35 -2.17
N THR A 126 -3.04 -7.43 -2.66
CA THR A 126 -4.21 -7.36 -3.54
C THR A 126 -5.55 -7.49 -2.80
N PHE A 127 -6.58 -6.87 -3.37
CA PHE A 127 -7.97 -6.96 -2.89
C PHE A 127 -8.68 -8.20 -3.44
N PHE A 128 -8.70 -8.35 -4.77
CA PHE A 128 -9.39 -9.46 -5.45
C PHE A 128 -8.46 -10.66 -5.62
N THR A 129 -9.03 -11.85 -5.49
CA THR A 129 -8.43 -13.12 -5.95
C THR A 129 -8.56 -13.26 -7.46
N GLU A 130 -7.77 -14.13 -8.08
CA GLU A 130 -7.93 -14.44 -9.51
C GLU A 130 -9.30 -15.04 -9.82
N GLU A 131 -9.86 -15.86 -8.92
CA GLU A 131 -11.23 -16.35 -9.04
C GLU A 131 -12.25 -15.22 -9.05
N GLN A 132 -12.13 -14.26 -8.13
CA GLN A 132 -13.02 -13.09 -8.08
C GLN A 132 -12.87 -12.21 -9.32
N LYS A 133 -11.63 -11.93 -9.75
CA LYS A 133 -11.38 -11.20 -11.01
C LYS A 133 -12.05 -11.92 -12.18
N ASN A 134 -11.86 -13.23 -12.30
CA ASN A 134 -12.50 -14.04 -13.32
C ASN A 134 -14.03 -14.04 -13.23
N SER A 135 -14.62 -13.94 -12.04
CA SER A 135 -16.08 -13.80 -11.90
C SER A 135 -16.60 -12.41 -12.31
N LEU A 136 -15.75 -11.38 -12.24
CA LEU A 136 -16.10 -9.99 -12.55
C LEU A 136 -15.84 -9.63 -14.02
N TYR A 137 -14.84 -10.24 -14.65
CA TYR A 137 -14.47 -9.96 -16.03
C TYR A 137 -15.53 -10.43 -17.02
N THR A 138 -15.86 -9.56 -17.98
CA THR A 138 -16.70 -9.92 -19.12
C THR A 138 -15.98 -10.95 -20.00
N HIS A 139 -16.73 -11.72 -20.79
CA HIS A 139 -16.15 -12.69 -21.71
C HIS A 139 -15.22 -12.01 -22.73
N GLU A 140 -15.63 -10.84 -23.24
CA GLU A 140 -14.83 -10.02 -24.15
C GLU A 140 -13.52 -9.56 -23.50
N PHE A 141 -13.56 -9.05 -22.27
CA PHE A 141 -12.34 -8.62 -21.58
C PHE A 141 -11.37 -9.79 -21.37
N LYS A 142 -11.89 -10.97 -20.97
CA LYS A 142 -11.07 -12.18 -20.85
C LYS A 142 -10.39 -12.59 -22.15
N ALA A 143 -11.08 -12.45 -23.28
CA ALA A 143 -10.50 -12.74 -24.59
C ALA A 143 -9.34 -11.80 -24.93
N HIS A 144 -9.38 -10.55 -24.46
CA HIS A 144 -8.30 -9.57 -24.67
C HIS A 144 -7.08 -9.76 -23.75
N LEU A 145 -7.22 -10.45 -22.61
CA LEU A 145 -6.11 -10.68 -21.68
C LEU A 145 -5.05 -11.67 -22.23
N ASN A 146 -5.33 -12.37 -23.34
CA ASN A 146 -4.43 -13.33 -23.99
C ASN A 146 -3.79 -14.36 -23.04
N GLY A 147 -4.43 -14.69 -21.92
CA GLY A 147 -3.89 -15.60 -20.91
C GLY A 147 -2.66 -15.08 -20.16
N SER A 148 -2.37 -13.78 -20.22
CA SER A 148 -1.31 -13.15 -19.41
C SER A 148 -1.75 -13.05 -17.95
N GLU A 149 -1.70 -14.18 -17.25
CA GLU A 149 -1.53 -14.17 -15.80
C GLU A 149 -0.10 -13.73 -15.52
N ASP A 150 0.17 -12.43 -15.70
CA ASP A 150 1.50 -11.88 -15.57
C ASP A 150 1.87 -11.89 -14.07
N ASP A 151 2.39 -13.03 -13.62
CA ASP A 151 2.82 -13.28 -12.24
C ASP A 151 4.23 -12.70 -12.00
N TRP A 152 4.47 -11.51 -12.57
CA TRP A 152 5.76 -10.83 -12.53
C TRP A 152 6.22 -10.58 -11.10
N LEU A 153 5.28 -10.31 -10.17
CA LEU A 153 5.56 -10.18 -8.73
C LEU A 153 6.13 -11.47 -8.15
N SER A 154 5.57 -12.63 -8.49
CA SER A 154 6.20 -13.90 -8.08
C SER A 154 7.54 -14.09 -8.77
N GLY A 155 7.69 -13.66 -10.03
CA GLY A 155 8.98 -13.63 -10.72
C GLY A 155 10.07 -12.91 -9.93
N LEU A 156 9.76 -11.76 -9.34
CA LEU A 156 10.68 -11.02 -8.45
C LEU A 156 11.04 -11.80 -7.18
N PHE A 157 10.11 -12.56 -6.61
CA PHE A 157 10.44 -13.40 -5.46
C PHE A 157 11.36 -14.57 -5.84
N HIS A 158 11.15 -15.17 -7.01
CA HIS A 158 11.97 -16.28 -7.49
C HIS A 158 13.39 -15.85 -7.86
N SER A 159 13.61 -14.57 -8.20
CA SER A 159 14.95 -14.03 -8.46
C SER A 159 15.75 -13.69 -7.19
N LEU A 160 15.15 -13.84 -6.00
CA LEU A 160 15.75 -13.52 -4.70
C LEU A 160 15.79 -14.73 -3.74
N PRO A 161 16.27 -15.92 -4.16
CA PRO A 161 16.17 -17.14 -3.35
C PRO A 161 17.03 -17.14 -2.08
N ASP A 162 18.11 -16.36 -2.09
CA ASP A 162 19.13 -16.37 -1.03
C ASP A 162 18.90 -15.31 0.07
N LEU A 163 17.91 -14.43 -0.10
CA LEU A 163 17.60 -13.39 0.88
C LEU A 163 16.76 -13.93 2.04
N ASP A 164 16.92 -13.33 3.22
CA ASP A 164 15.94 -13.53 4.29
C ASP A 164 14.54 -13.14 3.77
N PRO A 165 13.47 -13.86 4.15
CA PRO A 165 12.13 -13.58 3.66
C PRO A 165 11.65 -12.13 3.85
N VAL A 166 12.08 -11.43 4.90
CA VAL A 166 11.74 -10.02 5.08
C VAL A 166 12.53 -9.13 4.12
N ASP A 167 13.83 -9.40 3.95
CA ASP A 167 14.67 -8.67 2.99
C ASP A 167 14.20 -8.89 1.55
N ALA A 168 13.78 -10.12 1.20
CA ALA A 168 13.16 -10.41 -0.08
C ALA A 168 11.87 -9.61 -0.29
N ALA A 169 11.00 -9.52 0.72
CA ALA A 169 9.77 -8.73 0.64
C ALA A 169 10.05 -7.22 0.47
N MET A 170 11.06 -6.70 1.17
CA MET A 170 11.50 -5.31 1.01
C MET A 170 12.08 -5.05 -0.39
N ALA A 171 12.94 -5.94 -0.88
CA ALA A 171 13.52 -5.85 -2.22
C ALA A 171 12.46 -5.95 -3.32
N VAL A 172 11.42 -6.77 -3.14
CA VAL A 172 10.27 -6.80 -4.05
C VAL A 172 9.52 -5.48 -4.02
N ASP A 173 9.22 -4.92 -2.83
CA ASP A 173 8.51 -3.64 -2.73
C ASP A 173 9.30 -2.49 -3.37
N VAL A 174 10.63 -2.46 -3.21
CA VAL A 174 11.51 -1.47 -3.89
C VAL A 174 11.44 -1.59 -5.42
N GLN A 175 11.27 -2.80 -5.96
CA GLN A 175 11.16 -3.06 -7.40
C GLN A 175 9.72 -2.99 -7.93
N SER A 176 8.72 -2.87 -7.05
CA SER A 176 7.31 -2.93 -7.44
C SER A 176 6.49 -1.80 -6.81
N TYR A 177 6.11 -1.95 -5.55
CA TYR A 177 5.20 -1.05 -4.84
C TYR A 177 5.69 0.40 -4.79
N LEU A 178 6.99 0.60 -4.54
CA LEU A 178 7.58 1.93 -4.45
C LEU A 178 7.50 2.68 -5.79
N PRO A 179 8.10 2.20 -6.89
CA PRO A 179 8.12 2.93 -8.16
C PRO A 179 6.78 2.95 -8.90
N PHE A 180 5.87 1.99 -8.68
CA PHE A 180 4.61 1.90 -9.43
C PHE A 180 3.36 2.33 -8.65
N ASP A 181 3.49 2.62 -7.35
CA ASP A 181 2.38 3.15 -6.55
C ASP A 181 2.80 4.44 -5.84
N LEU A 182 3.72 4.35 -4.88
CA LEU A 182 3.99 5.45 -3.97
C LEU A 182 4.61 6.67 -4.66
N LEU A 183 5.66 6.46 -5.46
CA LEU A 183 6.36 7.56 -6.12
C LEU A 183 5.51 8.20 -7.22
N VAL A 184 4.77 7.39 -7.96
CA VAL A 184 3.81 7.86 -8.98
C VAL A 184 2.78 8.78 -8.36
N LYS A 185 2.20 8.38 -7.22
CA LYS A 185 1.25 9.23 -6.49
C LYS A 185 1.85 10.55 -6.08
N VAL A 186 2.99 10.51 -5.38
CA VAL A 186 3.54 11.71 -4.76
C VAL A 186 4.01 12.68 -5.83
N ASP A 187 4.72 12.20 -6.87
CA ASP A 187 5.16 13.02 -7.99
C ASP A 187 3.97 13.68 -8.72
N ILE A 188 2.98 12.89 -9.16
CA ILE A 188 1.86 13.43 -9.95
C ILE A 188 1.03 14.41 -9.12
N THR A 189 0.74 14.08 -7.86
CA THR A 189 -0.10 14.95 -7.02
C THR A 189 0.60 16.22 -6.55
N SER A 190 1.92 16.16 -6.29
CA SER A 190 2.70 17.34 -5.92
C SER A 190 2.93 18.24 -7.14
N MET A 191 3.28 17.67 -8.29
CA MET A 191 3.54 18.40 -9.52
C MET A 191 2.26 18.99 -10.14
N ALA A 192 1.10 18.35 -9.97
CA ALA A 192 -0.20 18.95 -10.29
C ALA A 192 -0.45 20.27 -9.55
N ASN A 193 0.26 20.50 -8.44
CA ASN A 193 0.22 21.71 -7.64
C ASN A 193 1.54 22.49 -7.69
N SER A 194 2.41 22.24 -8.67
CA SER A 194 3.71 22.92 -8.81
C SER A 194 4.60 22.88 -7.56
N LEU A 195 4.49 21.79 -6.78
CA LEU A 195 5.27 21.54 -5.57
C LEU A 195 6.28 20.42 -5.85
N GLU A 196 7.56 20.71 -5.67
CA GLU A 196 8.62 19.70 -5.76
C GLU A 196 8.70 18.92 -4.44
N ALA A 197 8.39 17.62 -4.48
CA ALA A 197 8.53 16.73 -3.34
C ALA A 197 9.88 15.98 -3.41
N ARG A 198 10.64 15.98 -2.33
CA ARG A 198 11.91 15.23 -2.23
C ARG A 198 11.85 14.23 -1.09
N SER A 199 12.38 13.03 -1.32
CA SER A 199 12.36 11.92 -0.37
C SER A 199 13.78 11.54 0.04
N PRO A 200 14.32 12.09 1.15
CA PRO A 200 15.70 11.83 1.55
C PRO A 200 16.03 10.36 1.79
N PHE A 201 15.05 9.52 2.15
CA PHE A 201 15.26 8.08 2.32
C PHE A 201 15.45 7.33 0.99
N LEU A 202 15.17 7.96 -0.15
CA LEU A 202 15.43 7.41 -1.49
C LEU A 202 16.81 7.81 -2.04
N ASP A 203 17.62 8.52 -1.25
CA ASP A 203 19.02 8.72 -1.59
C ASP A 203 19.70 7.36 -1.75
N HIS A 204 20.46 7.19 -2.84
CA HIS A 204 21.02 5.89 -3.17
C HIS A 204 22.03 5.40 -2.12
N GLU A 205 22.76 6.29 -1.45
CA GLU A 205 23.69 5.91 -0.38
C GLU A 205 22.92 5.40 0.84
N VAL A 206 21.79 6.04 1.17
CA VAL A 206 20.89 5.61 2.25
C VAL A 206 20.26 4.25 1.94
N MET A 207 19.76 4.06 0.71
CA MET A 207 19.16 2.79 0.29
C MET A 207 20.18 1.66 0.22
N GLU A 208 21.37 1.90 -0.35
CA GLU A 208 22.45 0.92 -0.40
C GLU A 208 22.95 0.54 0.99
N MET A 209 23.09 1.52 1.89
CA MET A 209 23.42 1.25 3.29
C MET A 209 22.33 0.37 3.92
N ALA A 210 21.06 0.75 3.80
CA ALA A 210 19.95 0.01 4.39
C ALA A 210 19.83 -1.43 3.85
N ALA A 211 20.10 -1.64 2.56
CA ALA A 211 20.11 -2.96 1.94
C ALA A 211 21.21 -3.88 2.51
N ARG A 212 22.36 -3.32 2.92
CA ARG A 212 23.48 -4.08 3.52
C ARG A 212 23.29 -4.35 5.01
N LEU A 213 22.34 -3.69 5.67
CA LEU A 213 22.12 -3.89 7.10
C LEU A 213 21.50 -5.26 7.39
N PRO A 214 21.97 -5.96 8.44
CA PRO A 214 21.27 -7.10 9.01
C PRO A 214 19.80 -6.79 9.34
N LEU A 215 18.93 -7.77 9.15
CA LEU A 215 17.49 -7.62 9.40
C LEU A 215 17.18 -7.19 10.84
N ASP A 216 17.88 -7.73 11.84
CA ASP A 216 17.65 -7.47 13.27
C ASP A 216 17.96 -6.03 13.72
N ILE A 217 18.65 -5.27 12.86
CA ILE A 217 18.86 -3.82 13.01
C ILE A 217 17.69 -3.04 12.39
N LYS A 218 17.14 -3.51 11.26
CA LYS A 218 15.97 -2.88 10.61
C LYS A 218 14.66 -3.16 11.35
N MET A 219 14.46 -4.40 11.77
CA MET A 219 13.29 -4.89 12.49
C MET A 219 13.72 -5.81 13.64
N ARG A 220 13.31 -5.49 14.87
CA ARG A 220 13.65 -6.27 16.07
C ARG A 220 12.42 -6.93 16.68
N GLY A 221 12.29 -8.25 16.48
CA GLY A 221 11.11 -8.99 16.93
C GLY A 221 9.83 -8.48 16.26
N ARG A 222 8.96 -7.79 17.01
CA ARG A 222 7.73 -7.17 16.48
C ARG A 222 7.87 -5.67 16.19
N GLU A 223 9.06 -5.13 16.46
CA GLU A 223 9.33 -3.71 16.30
C GLU A 223 9.86 -3.40 14.91
N ALA A 224 8.98 -2.84 14.08
CA ALA A 224 9.31 -2.25 12.79
C ALA A 224 10.10 -0.94 12.94
N LYS A 225 10.92 -0.59 11.93
CA LYS A 225 11.78 0.61 11.90
C LYS A 225 12.67 0.74 13.14
N TYR A 226 13.21 -0.38 13.63
CA TYR A 226 13.97 -0.41 14.89
C TYR A 226 15.16 0.57 14.85
N LEU A 227 15.95 0.54 13.76
CA LEU A 227 17.06 1.48 13.56
C LEU A 227 16.60 2.94 13.58
N LEU A 228 15.60 3.31 12.78
CA LEU A 228 15.16 4.70 12.70
C LEU A 228 14.61 5.21 14.04
N LYS A 229 13.83 4.39 14.74
CA LYS A 229 13.32 4.76 16.07
C LYS A 229 14.46 4.99 17.06
N THR A 230 15.46 4.12 17.05
CA THR A 230 16.61 4.22 17.94
C THR A 230 17.45 5.46 17.60
N ALA A 231 17.79 5.63 16.32
CA ALA A 231 18.66 6.69 15.82
C ALA A 231 18.12 8.11 16.02
N PHE A 232 16.79 8.27 16.07
CA PHE A 232 16.13 9.58 16.20
C PHE A 232 15.33 9.72 17.51
N SER A 233 15.53 8.82 18.47
CA SER A 233 14.76 8.78 19.74
C SER A 233 14.98 10.00 20.63
N ASP A 234 16.15 10.63 20.52
CA ASP A 234 16.56 11.84 21.23
C ASP A 234 16.08 13.13 20.55
N LEU A 235 15.73 13.06 19.26
CA LEU A 235 15.27 14.19 18.45
C LEU A 235 13.75 14.36 18.42
N LEU A 236 13.01 13.28 18.70
CA LEU A 236 11.56 13.23 18.62
C LEU A 236 10.91 12.98 19.99
N PRO A 237 9.72 13.56 20.28
CA PRO A 237 8.99 13.21 21.49
C PRO A 237 8.71 11.70 21.53
N ALA A 238 8.80 11.10 22.73
CA ALA A 238 8.61 9.66 22.93
C ALA A 238 7.26 9.15 22.40
N GLU A 239 6.22 10.00 22.41
CA GLU A 239 4.91 9.66 21.83
C GLU A 239 4.99 9.44 20.31
N ASN A 240 5.77 10.25 19.58
CA ASN A 240 5.94 10.11 18.14
C ASN A 240 6.77 8.87 17.78
N VAL A 241 7.84 8.60 18.52
CA VAL A 241 8.71 7.42 18.31
C VAL A 241 7.95 6.12 18.50
N ASN A 242 7.09 6.07 19.53
CA ASN A 242 6.31 4.87 19.89
C ASN A 242 4.93 4.82 19.22
N ARG A 243 4.60 5.82 18.39
CA ARG A 243 3.29 5.88 17.72
C ARG A 243 3.11 4.68 16.79
N ARG A 244 1.91 4.10 16.80
CA ARG A 244 1.56 3.07 15.83
C ARG A 244 1.55 3.66 14.41
N LYS A 245 1.94 2.84 13.43
CA LYS A 245 1.88 3.21 12.02
C LYS A 245 0.44 3.61 11.66
N MET A 246 0.31 4.76 11.01
CA MET A 246 -0.94 5.26 10.47
C MET A 246 -0.73 5.49 8.98
N GLY A 247 -1.63 4.95 8.16
CA GLY A 247 -1.64 5.24 6.73
C GLY A 247 -2.25 6.61 6.44
N PHE A 248 -1.99 7.12 5.24
CA PHE A 248 -2.51 8.41 4.76
C PHE A 248 -3.82 8.22 3.96
N GLY A 249 -4.79 7.54 4.57
CA GLY A 249 -6.02 7.11 3.90
C GLY A 249 -7.22 8.05 4.11
N VAL A 250 -8.23 7.89 3.25
CA VAL A 250 -9.55 8.55 3.35
C VAL A 250 -10.66 7.52 3.57
N PRO A 251 -11.84 7.90 4.08
CA PRO A 251 -12.91 6.96 4.42
C PRO A 251 -13.72 6.53 3.17
N VAL A 252 -13.06 5.92 2.18
CA VAL A 252 -13.65 5.52 0.88
C VAL A 252 -14.93 4.70 1.06
N GLY A 253 -14.93 3.75 2.00
CA GLY A 253 -16.10 2.91 2.27
C GLY A 253 -17.30 3.65 2.83
N ASP A 254 -17.08 4.75 3.56
CA ASP A 254 -18.17 5.59 4.07
C ASP A 254 -18.67 6.53 2.97
N TRP A 255 -17.76 7.04 2.13
CA TRP A 255 -18.13 7.82 0.94
C TRP A 255 -18.99 7.02 -0.03
N PHE A 256 -18.59 5.80 -0.39
CA PHE A 256 -19.37 4.92 -1.27
C PHE A 256 -20.72 4.48 -0.69
N ARG A 257 -20.87 4.46 0.63
CA ARG A 257 -22.15 4.15 1.29
C ARG A 257 -23.05 5.38 1.49
N GLY A 258 -22.48 6.58 1.39
CA GLY A 258 -23.18 7.85 1.56
C GLY A 258 -23.05 8.73 0.32
N PRO A 259 -22.21 9.79 0.36
CA PRO A 259 -22.21 10.86 -0.65
C PRO A 259 -21.89 10.40 -2.09
N LEU A 260 -21.11 9.32 -2.26
CA LEU A 260 -20.75 8.79 -3.58
C LEU A 260 -21.61 7.58 -3.99
N LYS A 261 -22.65 7.24 -3.21
CA LYS A 261 -23.47 6.05 -3.48
C LYS A 261 -24.17 6.12 -4.83
N GLU A 262 -24.75 7.26 -5.17
CA GLU A 262 -25.46 7.45 -6.45
C GLU A 262 -24.49 7.34 -7.62
N LEU A 263 -23.36 8.07 -7.59
CA LEU A 263 -22.32 7.96 -8.60
C LEU A 263 -21.83 6.51 -8.79
N LEU A 264 -21.59 5.78 -7.70
CA LEU A 264 -21.17 4.39 -7.73
C LEU A 264 -22.21 3.49 -8.41
N MET A 265 -23.49 3.65 -8.05
CA MET A 265 -24.58 2.85 -8.62
C MET A 265 -24.84 3.19 -10.09
N ASP A 266 -24.74 4.47 -10.47
CA ASP A 266 -24.87 4.88 -11.87
C ASP A 266 -23.73 4.34 -12.74
N THR A 267 -22.51 4.31 -12.19
CA THR A 267 -21.31 3.88 -12.90
C THR A 267 -21.18 2.36 -12.96
N LEU A 268 -21.45 1.65 -11.85
CA LEU A 268 -21.22 0.20 -11.72
C LEU A 268 -22.50 -0.65 -11.63
N GLY A 269 -23.61 -0.08 -11.18
CA GLY A 269 -24.87 -0.80 -10.96
C GLY A 269 -25.69 -1.04 -12.23
N ASN A 270 -25.51 -0.21 -13.25
CA ASN A 270 -26.13 -0.40 -14.56
C ASN A 270 -25.23 -1.28 -15.45
N SER A 271 -25.24 -2.58 -15.21
CA SER A 271 -24.67 -3.55 -16.14
C SER A 271 -25.30 -3.34 -17.54
N ARG A 272 -24.49 -2.89 -18.51
CA ARG A 272 -24.79 -2.61 -19.95
C ARG A 272 -24.98 -1.15 -20.37
N ARG A 273 -24.02 -0.26 -20.10
CA ARG A 273 -23.76 0.84 -21.04
C ARG A 273 -22.39 0.65 -21.65
N ASP A 274 -22.37 0.57 -22.98
CA ASP A 274 -21.17 0.68 -23.81
C ASP A 274 -20.41 1.95 -23.39
N ILE A 275 -19.25 1.78 -22.77
CA ILE A 275 -18.38 2.89 -22.33
C ILE A 275 -17.78 3.62 -23.55
N SER A 276 -18.08 3.17 -24.77
CA SER A 276 -17.55 3.72 -26.03
C SER A 276 -18.09 5.10 -26.45
N THR A 277 -19.02 5.74 -25.71
CA THR A 277 -19.70 6.95 -26.20
C THR A 277 -19.50 8.25 -25.45
N ASN A 278 -18.84 8.31 -24.30
CA ASN A 278 -18.53 9.60 -23.68
C ASN A 278 -17.15 10.13 -24.12
N ARG A 279 -17.10 10.65 -25.35
CA ARG A 279 -16.11 11.66 -25.73
C ARG A 279 -16.39 12.90 -24.90
N TYR A 280 -15.55 13.17 -23.91
CA TYR A 280 -15.49 14.48 -23.28
C TYR A 280 -15.15 15.52 -24.37
N ARG A 281 -16.07 16.45 -24.60
CA ARG A 281 -15.79 17.75 -25.21
C ARG A 281 -15.22 18.68 -24.16
#